data_AF-A0A4Y2AW65-F1
#
_entry.id   AF-A0A4Y2AW65-F1
#
_cell.length_a   1.000
_cell.length_b   1.000
_cell.length_c   1.000
_cell.angle_alpha   90.00
_cell.angle_beta   90.00
_cell.angle_gamma   90.00
#
_symmetry.space_group_name_H-M   'P 1'
#
loop_
_entity.id
_entity.type
_entity.pdbx_description
1 polymer ?
#
loop_
_entity_poly.entity_id
_entity_poly.type
_entity_poly.pdbx_seq_one_letter_code
_entity_poly.pdbx_strand_id
1 'polypeptide(L)'
;MFNRRLRTKLPISNKLLNPELFKDVNIKLLRRQQTQKHYYDRSSKILTELKPGDKIVVQNVKTKIWEPAVVLSKAKTPRSYKIKTLYGRVLVRNRKFLRLSKVNHKSYNDSVLDTLPDVTQIVSTPPQNVMSTDSQTSISTRSGRNINRPNHLKDYVCY
;
A
#
# COMPACT_ATOMS: atom_id res chain seq x y z
N MET A 1 22.32 -2.82 -23.43
CA MET A 1 23.76 -3.01 -23.69
C MET A 1 23.97 -4.48 -24.03
N PHE A 2 24.06 -4.96 -25.26
CA PHE A 2 24.29 -4.39 -26.59
C PHE A 2 23.74 -5.45 -27.59
N ASN A 3 23.33 -5.08 -28.80
CA ASN A 3 23.07 -6.03 -29.90
C ASN A 3 24.31 -6.91 -30.16
N ARG A 4 24.44 -8.01 -29.41
CA ARG A 4 25.71 -8.70 -29.25
C ARG A 4 25.69 -10.02 -29.99
N ARG A 5 26.37 -10.04 -31.13
CA ARG A 5 26.83 -11.27 -31.79
C ARG A 5 28.34 -11.37 -31.73
N LEU A 6 28.79 -12.39 -31.01
CA LEU A 6 30.15 -12.78 -30.67
C LEU A 6 29.97 -14.18 -29.99
N ARG A 7 30.92 -15.05 -29.68
CA ARG A 7 32.25 -15.35 -30.22
C ARG A 7 32.18 -16.82 -30.66
N THR A 8 32.70 -17.13 -31.85
CA THR A 8 32.74 -18.49 -32.38
C THR A 8 34.20 -18.90 -32.59
N LYS A 9 34.51 -20.20 -32.45
CA LYS A 9 35.82 -20.77 -32.80
C LYS A 9 35.90 -21.23 -34.27
N LEU A 10 34.76 -21.21 -34.95
CA LEU A 10 34.59 -21.62 -36.33
C LEU A 10 34.26 -20.39 -37.20
N PRO A 11 34.60 -20.41 -38.49
CA PRO A 11 34.27 -19.33 -39.42
C PRO A 11 32.75 -19.16 -39.50
N ILE A 12 32.31 -17.90 -39.42
CA ILE A 12 30.91 -17.50 -39.52
C ILE A 12 30.72 -16.54 -40.69
N SER A 13 29.50 -16.48 -41.22
CA SER A 13 29.16 -15.56 -42.30
C SER A 13 29.30 -14.09 -41.86
N ASN A 14 29.93 -13.27 -42.71
CA ASN A 14 30.16 -11.84 -42.48
C ASN A 14 28.87 -11.05 -42.17
N LYS A 15 27.72 -11.48 -42.70
CA LYS A 15 26.41 -10.86 -42.41
C LYS A 15 26.08 -10.90 -40.91
N LEU A 16 26.57 -11.91 -40.20
CA LEU A 16 26.31 -12.11 -38.77
C LEU A 16 27.23 -11.25 -37.87
N LEU A 17 28.29 -10.65 -38.44
CA LEU A 17 29.18 -9.73 -37.73
C LEU A 17 28.60 -8.32 -37.62
N ASN A 18 27.63 -7.97 -38.47
CA ASN A 18 26.97 -6.66 -38.44
C ASN A 18 25.91 -6.62 -37.33
N PRO A 19 25.90 -5.57 -36.48
CA PRO A 19 24.90 -5.44 -35.43
C PRO A 19 23.52 -5.12 -36.02
N GLU A 20 22.48 -5.78 -35.52
CA GLU A 20 21.11 -5.54 -35.96
C GLU A 20 20.52 -4.30 -35.28
N LEU A 21 20.70 -3.11 -35.85
CA LEU A 21 20.18 -1.88 -35.24
C LEU A 21 18.65 -1.89 -35.16
N PHE A 22 18.12 -1.92 -33.94
CA PHE A 22 16.69 -1.78 -33.71
C PHE A 22 16.24 -0.38 -34.13
N LYS A 23 15.44 -0.30 -35.19
CA LYS A 23 14.76 0.94 -35.58
C LYS A 23 13.57 1.20 -34.65
N ASP A 24 13.25 2.47 -34.43
CA ASP A 24 12.05 2.93 -33.74
C ASP A 24 11.91 2.50 -32.27
N VAL A 25 13.02 2.24 -31.56
CA VAL A 25 12.99 1.82 -30.14
C VAL A 25 12.25 2.84 -29.28
N ASN A 26 12.51 4.13 -29.47
CA ASN A 26 11.85 5.20 -28.71
C ASN A 26 10.34 5.25 -28.99
N ILE A 27 9.93 5.03 -30.25
CA ILE A 27 8.52 5.00 -30.64
C ILE A 27 7.82 3.79 -30.00
N LYS A 28 8.44 2.61 -30.05
CA LYS A 28 7.93 1.39 -29.40
C LYS A 28 7.83 1.57 -27.88
N LEU A 29 8.83 2.18 -27.26
CA LEU A 29 8.84 2.49 -25.84
C LEU A 29 7.70 3.45 -25.47
N LEU A 30 7.52 4.54 -26.24
CA LEU A 30 6.45 5.50 -26.04
C LEU A 30 5.07 4.84 -26.17
N ARG A 31 4.85 4.04 -27.22
CA ARG A 31 3.59 3.28 -27.41
C ARG A 31 3.31 2.39 -26.20
N ARG A 32 4.31 1.63 -25.72
CA ARG A 32 4.17 0.79 -24.53
C ARG A 32 3.76 1.60 -23.29
N GLN A 33 4.38 2.76 -23.07
CA GLN A 33 4.04 3.65 -21.96
C GLN A 33 2.62 4.21 -22.09
N GLN A 34 2.19 4.59 -23.29
CA GLN A 34 0.83 5.07 -23.56
C GLN A 34 -0.21 3.98 -23.30
N THR A 35 0.04 2.75 -23.78
CA THR A 35 -0.83 1.60 -23.51
C THR A 35 -0.92 1.31 -22.01
N GLN A 36 0.21 1.33 -21.30
CA GLN A 36 0.23 1.14 -19.85
C GLN A 36 -0.57 2.22 -19.12
N LYS A 37 -0.39 3.49 -19.52
CA LYS A 37 -1.14 4.63 -18.99
C LYS A 37 -2.64 4.46 -19.22
N HIS A 38 -3.06 4.15 -20.44
CA HIS A 38 -4.47 3.95 -20.79
C HIS A 38 -5.13 2.88 -19.92
N TYR A 39 -4.53 1.69 -19.82
CA TYR A 39 -5.10 0.60 -19.04
C TYR A 39 -5.03 0.82 -17.52
N TYR A 40 -4.05 1.58 -17.03
CA TYR A 40 -3.96 1.96 -15.63
C TYR A 40 -5.00 3.03 -15.26
N ASP A 41 -5.13 4.06 -16.10
CA ASP A 41 -6.00 5.20 -15.82
C ASP A 41 -7.50 4.89 -16.03
N ARG A 42 -7.87 3.91 -16.89
CA ARG A 42 -9.27 3.60 -17.23
C ARG A 42 -10.18 3.28 -16.04
N SER A 43 -9.63 2.67 -14.98
CA SER A 43 -10.38 2.32 -13.76
C SER A 43 -10.11 3.29 -12.61
N SER A 44 -9.24 4.28 -12.81
CA SER A 44 -8.89 5.27 -11.81
C SER A 44 -9.99 6.33 -11.70
N LYS A 45 -10.30 6.74 -10.46
CA LYS A 45 -11.26 7.82 -10.18
C LYS A 45 -10.54 8.98 -9.54
N ILE A 46 -10.82 10.19 -10.03
CA ILE A 46 -10.32 11.42 -9.42
C ILE A 46 -11.07 11.63 -8.10
N LEU A 47 -10.34 11.72 -7.00
CA LEU A 47 -10.91 11.99 -5.68
C LEU A 47 -11.15 13.50 -5.51
N THR A 48 -12.28 13.87 -4.92
CA THR A 48 -12.65 15.26 -4.64
C THR A 48 -11.55 15.99 -3.90
N GLU A 49 -11.17 17.19 -4.33
CA GLU A 49 -10.16 17.97 -3.62
C GLU A 49 -10.63 18.36 -2.21
N LEU A 50 -9.67 18.53 -1.29
CA LEU A 50 -9.94 18.96 0.08
C LEU A 50 -9.45 20.39 0.27
N LYS A 51 -10.19 21.19 1.02
CA LYS A 51 -9.85 22.56 1.36
C LYS A 51 -9.19 22.60 2.74
N PRO A 52 -8.30 23.59 3.01
CA PRO A 52 -7.85 23.89 4.36
C PRO A 52 -9.05 24.08 5.30
N GLY A 53 -8.99 23.50 6.50
CA GLY A 53 -10.08 23.53 7.49
C GLY A 53 -11.08 22.37 7.38
N ASP A 54 -11.06 21.58 6.30
CA ASP A 54 -11.97 20.44 6.17
C ASP A 54 -11.72 19.41 7.28
N LYS A 55 -12.82 19.01 7.94
CA LYS A 55 -12.83 17.89 8.90
C LYS A 55 -12.81 16.58 8.13
N ILE A 56 -11.79 15.78 8.37
CA ILE A 56 -11.55 14.52 7.66
C ILE A 56 -11.32 13.38 8.64
N VAL A 57 -11.32 12.17 8.11
CA VAL A 57 -10.72 11.01 8.75
C VAL A 57 -9.51 10.55 7.93
N VAL A 58 -8.42 10.20 8.62
CA VAL A 58 -7.19 9.69 8.04
C VAL A 58 -7.00 8.22 8.42
N GLN A 59 -6.64 7.39 7.45
CA GLN A 59 -6.32 5.99 7.72
C GLN A 59 -4.87 5.85 8.23
N ASN A 60 -4.69 5.18 9.35
CA ASN A 60 -3.39 4.75 9.81
C ASN A 60 -2.89 3.59 8.94
N VAL A 61 -1.64 3.68 8.43
CA VAL A 61 -1.09 2.69 7.49
C VAL A 61 -0.84 1.35 8.17
N LYS A 62 -0.48 1.35 9.46
CA LYS A 62 -0.17 0.14 10.23
C LYS A 62 -1.44 -0.52 10.75
N THR A 63 -2.24 0.22 11.51
CA THR A 63 -3.43 -0.33 12.19
C THR A 63 -4.66 -0.40 11.29
N LYS A 64 -4.66 0.27 10.12
CA LYS A 64 -5.80 0.41 9.19
C LYS A 64 -7.03 1.13 9.77
N ILE A 65 -6.93 1.63 11.00
CA ILE A 65 -7.97 2.40 11.69
C ILE A 65 -8.08 3.80 11.09
N TRP A 66 -9.29 4.34 11.06
CA TRP A 66 -9.58 5.70 10.62
C TRP A 66 -9.68 6.62 11.84
N GLU A 67 -8.84 7.64 11.87
CA GLU A 67 -8.75 8.60 12.97
C GLU A 67 -9.17 10.00 12.50
N PRO A 68 -9.81 10.83 13.34
CA PRO A 68 -10.20 12.18 12.95
C PRO A 68 -8.98 13.09 12.76
N ALA A 69 -9.05 13.98 11.78
CA ALA A 69 -8.03 14.97 11.50
C ALA A 69 -8.63 16.22 10.81
N VAL A 70 -7.83 17.27 10.69
CA VAL A 70 -8.18 18.50 9.97
C VAL A 70 -7.14 18.77 8.89
N VAL A 71 -7.58 19.18 7.72
CA VAL A 71 -6.67 19.56 6.61
C VAL A 71 -6.06 20.94 6.91
N LEU A 72 -4.73 21.03 6.85
CA LEU A 72 -4.01 22.31 6.97
C LEU A 72 -3.79 22.95 5.60
N SER A 73 -3.29 22.18 4.63
CA SER A 73 -2.98 22.68 3.29
C SER A 73 -2.65 21.54 2.31
N LYS A 74 -2.64 21.85 1.00
CA LYS A 74 -2.03 20.97 -0.01
C LYS A 74 -0.51 20.91 0.20
N ALA A 75 0.08 19.73 0.06
CA ALA A 75 1.53 19.55 0.15
C ALA A 75 2.21 19.80 -1.22
N LYS A 76 3.55 19.86 -1.23
CA LYS A 76 4.35 20.05 -2.45
C LYS A 76 4.19 18.89 -3.45
N THR A 77 3.95 17.68 -2.95
CA THR A 77 3.77 16.49 -3.79
C THR A 77 2.32 16.35 -4.27
N PRO A 78 2.11 15.87 -5.50
CA PRO A 78 0.77 15.75 -6.06
C PRO A 78 -0.09 14.81 -5.21
N ARG A 79 -1.37 15.17 -5.05
CA ARG A 79 -2.38 14.41 -4.28
C ARG A 79 -2.04 14.25 -2.79
N SER A 80 -1.05 14.96 -2.25
CA SER A 80 -0.71 14.92 -0.83
C SER A 80 -1.21 16.15 -0.09
N TYR A 81 -1.62 15.96 1.16
CA TYR A 81 -2.13 17.00 2.04
C TYR A 81 -1.39 16.98 3.37
N LYS A 82 -1.13 18.18 3.92
CA LYS A 82 -0.73 18.36 5.32
C LYS A 82 -1.99 18.33 6.17
N ILE A 83 -2.01 17.49 7.20
CA ILE A 83 -3.14 17.31 8.10
C ILE A 83 -2.68 17.42 9.55
N LYS A 84 -3.57 17.84 10.45
CA LYS A 84 -3.37 17.83 11.90
C LYS A 84 -4.30 16.77 12.51
N THR A 85 -3.73 15.76 13.17
CA THR A 85 -4.50 14.76 13.94
C THR A 85 -5.03 15.39 15.23
N LEU A 86 -6.03 14.77 15.86
CA LEU A 86 -6.53 15.19 17.18
C LEU A 86 -5.42 15.35 18.22
N TYR A 87 -4.43 14.45 18.24
CA TYR A 87 -3.28 14.51 19.14
C TYR A 87 -2.24 15.59 18.78
N GLY A 88 -2.61 16.61 18.02
CA GLY A 88 -1.73 17.71 17.62
C GLY A 88 -0.68 17.40 16.55
N ARG A 89 -0.44 16.12 16.23
CA ARG A 89 0.58 15.70 15.25
C ARG A 89 0.25 16.16 13.84
N VAL A 90 1.24 16.76 13.17
CA VAL A 90 1.14 17.16 11.76
C VAL A 90 1.73 16.08 10.87
N LEU A 91 0.95 15.61 9.90
CA LEU A 91 1.34 14.53 8.99
C LEU A 91 1.13 14.95 7.53
N VAL A 92 1.92 14.36 6.62
CA VAL A 92 1.67 14.46 5.18
C VAL A 92 1.10 13.13 4.70
N ARG A 93 -0.10 13.16 4.11
CA ARG A 93 -0.79 11.96 3.64
C ARG A 93 -1.38 12.14 2.25
N ASN A 94 -1.34 11.06 1.47
CA ASN A 94 -1.97 11.03 0.16
C ASN A 94 -3.50 11.03 0.29
N ARG A 95 -4.18 11.69 -0.65
CA ARG A 95 -5.63 11.84 -0.74
C ARG A 95 -6.39 10.53 -0.64
N LYS A 96 -5.81 9.40 -1.09
CA LYS A 96 -6.40 8.05 -0.99
C LYS A 96 -6.63 7.59 0.45
N PHE A 97 -5.87 8.12 1.41
CA PHE A 97 -5.96 7.79 2.83
C PHE A 97 -6.83 8.78 3.62
N LEU A 98 -7.45 9.74 2.93
CA LEU A 98 -8.27 10.79 3.55
C LEU A 98 -9.70 10.63 3.08
N ARG A 99 -10.67 10.78 3.98
CA ARG A 99 -12.10 10.86 3.63
C ARG A 99 -12.69 12.07 4.33
N LEU A 100 -13.62 12.74 3.66
CA LEU A 100 -14.39 13.82 4.29
C LEU A 100 -15.22 13.20 5.41
N SER A 101 -15.17 13.79 6.61
CA SER A 101 -16.03 13.31 7.69
C SER A 101 -17.43 13.84 7.49
N LYS A 102 -18.43 12.96 7.60
CA LYS A 102 -19.85 13.33 7.63
C LYS A 102 -20.32 13.70 9.04
N VAL A 103 -19.48 13.48 10.05
CA VAL A 103 -19.83 13.63 11.46
C VAL A 103 -19.02 14.79 12.04
N ASN A 104 -19.69 15.67 12.77
CA ASN A 104 -19.02 16.67 13.59
C ASN A 104 -18.31 15.96 14.75
N HIS A 105 -17.07 15.51 14.52
CA HIS A 105 -16.22 15.08 15.61
C HIS A 105 -15.97 16.29 16.52
N LYS A 106 -16.19 16.11 17.82
CA LYS A 106 -15.85 17.11 18.84
C LYS A 106 -14.34 17.35 18.74
N SER A 107 -13.95 18.57 18.38
CA SER A 107 -12.59 19.05 18.51
C SER A 107 -12.30 19.13 20.01
N TYR A 108 -11.52 18.19 20.54
CA TYR A 108 -10.95 18.37 21.87
C TYR A 108 -9.98 19.54 21.79
N ASN A 109 -10.33 20.63 22.46
CA ASN A 109 -9.45 21.76 22.62
C ASN A 109 -8.27 21.36 23.51
N ASP A 110 -7.11 21.86 23.12
CA ASP A 110 -5.82 21.69 23.76
C ASP A 110 -5.80 22.52 25.05
N SER A 111 -6.25 21.93 26.16
CA SER A 111 -6.00 22.43 27.52
C SER A 111 -6.48 21.39 28.54
N VAL A 112 -5.54 20.63 29.12
CA VAL A 112 -5.36 20.43 30.58
C VAL A 112 -4.37 19.28 30.83
N LEU A 113 -3.26 19.74 31.40
CA LEU A 113 -2.20 19.12 32.18
C LEU A 113 -2.64 17.93 33.09
N ASP A 114 -1.84 16.87 33.03
CA ASP A 114 -1.35 16.04 34.14
C ASP A 114 -2.35 15.45 35.16
N THR A 115 -2.54 14.13 35.12
CA THR A 115 -2.39 13.22 36.29
C THR A 115 -2.72 11.77 35.89
N LEU A 116 -1.72 10.90 35.95
CA LEU A 116 -1.91 9.46 36.02
C LEU A 116 -2.23 9.07 37.47
N PRO A 117 -3.23 8.22 37.74
CA PRO A 117 -3.19 7.36 38.90
C PRO A 117 -2.86 5.93 38.46
N ASP A 118 -1.65 5.53 38.85
CA ASP A 118 -1.26 4.17 39.16
C ASP A 118 -2.16 3.61 40.27
N VAL A 119 -2.89 2.50 40.02
CA VAL A 119 -3.34 1.58 41.09
C VAL A 119 -3.44 0.14 40.54
N THR A 120 -2.73 -0.70 41.27
CA THR A 120 -2.54 -2.17 41.31
C THR A 120 -3.75 -3.12 41.21
N GLN A 121 -3.55 -4.19 40.42
CA GLN A 121 -3.87 -5.65 40.56
C GLN A 121 -4.99 -6.18 41.50
N ILE A 122 -5.87 -7.06 40.95
CA ILE A 122 -6.53 -8.23 41.59
C ILE A 122 -6.86 -9.26 40.44
N VAL A 123 -6.14 -10.38 40.20
CA VAL A 123 -6.07 -11.75 40.79
C VAL A 123 -7.14 -12.78 40.28
N SER A 124 -6.64 -13.89 39.67
CA SER A 124 -7.15 -15.30 39.49
C SER A 124 -8.45 -15.58 38.69
N THR A 125 -8.64 -16.65 37.89
CA THR A 125 -7.96 -17.95 37.59
C THR A 125 -8.51 -18.55 36.26
N PRO A 126 -7.87 -19.57 35.65
CA PRO A 126 -8.14 -20.08 34.29
C PRO A 126 -9.20 -21.21 34.23
N PRO A 127 -9.67 -21.61 33.02
CA PRO A 127 -9.31 -22.96 32.57
C PRO A 127 -9.13 -23.18 31.05
N GLN A 128 -8.27 -24.17 30.79
CA GLN A 128 -8.37 -25.22 29.77
C GLN A 128 -7.95 -24.99 28.31
N ASN A 129 -6.72 -25.44 28.10
CA ASN A 129 -6.18 -26.04 26.88
C ASN A 129 -7.12 -27.12 26.32
N VAL A 130 -7.61 -26.91 25.10
CA VAL A 130 -8.19 -27.98 24.26
C VAL A 130 -7.44 -27.98 22.94
N MET A 131 -6.63 -29.03 22.78
CA MET A 131 -6.17 -29.54 21.49
C MET A 131 -7.35 -29.62 20.51
N SER A 132 -7.15 -29.14 19.29
CA SER A 132 -8.00 -29.50 18.17
C SER A 132 -7.11 -29.76 16.95
N THR A 133 -6.99 -31.05 16.70
CA THR A 133 -6.59 -31.78 15.51
C THR A 133 -6.99 -31.15 14.18
N ASP A 134 -6.01 -31.16 13.28
CA ASP A 134 -6.06 -31.36 11.83
C ASP A 134 -7.43 -31.25 11.15
N SER A 135 -7.65 -30.15 10.43
CA SER A 135 -8.67 -30.08 9.36
C SER A 135 -8.20 -29.15 8.24
N GLN A 136 -7.83 -29.76 7.12
CA GLN A 136 -7.43 -29.10 5.88
C GLN A 136 -8.61 -28.29 5.34
N THR A 137 -8.58 -26.97 5.49
CA THR A 137 -9.55 -26.06 4.86
C THR A 137 -9.06 -25.69 3.46
N SER A 138 -9.80 -26.10 2.43
CA SER A 138 -9.59 -25.66 1.05
C SER A 138 -10.07 -24.22 0.90
N ILE A 139 -9.13 -23.26 0.85
CA ILE A 139 -9.47 -21.85 0.62
C ILE A 139 -9.61 -21.63 -0.90
N SER A 140 -10.80 -21.19 -1.34
CA SER A 140 -11.08 -20.88 -2.74
C SER A 140 -11.31 -19.40 -2.96
N THR A 141 -10.85 -18.89 -4.10
CA THR A 141 -11.06 -17.49 -4.51
C THR A 141 -12.48 -17.27 -5.04
N ARG A 142 -12.91 -16.01 -5.13
CA ARG A 142 -14.17 -15.58 -5.77
C ARG A 142 -14.40 -16.18 -7.18
N SER A 143 -13.35 -16.52 -7.91
CA SER A 143 -13.43 -17.13 -9.25
C SER A 143 -13.32 -18.67 -9.23
N GLY A 144 -13.41 -19.31 -8.07
CA GLY A 144 -13.36 -20.77 -7.92
C GLY A 144 -11.96 -21.39 -7.97
N ARG A 145 -10.89 -20.60 -7.97
CA ARG A 145 -9.51 -21.14 -7.96
C ARG A 145 -9.12 -21.56 -6.55
N ASN A 146 -8.75 -22.83 -6.39
CA ASN A 146 -8.22 -23.39 -5.15
C ASN A 146 -6.81 -22.84 -4.86
N ILE A 147 -6.59 -22.40 -3.62
CA ILE A 147 -5.31 -21.90 -3.13
C ILE A 147 -4.66 -23.02 -2.31
N ASN A 148 -3.57 -23.58 -2.84
CA ASN A 148 -2.76 -24.57 -2.13
C ASN A 148 -1.60 -23.88 -1.39
N ARG A 149 -1.30 -24.33 -0.16
CA ARG A 149 -0.15 -23.82 0.60
C ARG A 149 1.16 -24.21 -0.10
N PRO A 150 2.15 -23.31 -0.23
CA PRO A 150 3.46 -23.65 -0.79
C PRO A 150 4.17 -24.74 0.03
N ASN A 151 4.81 -25.70 -0.63
CA ASN A 151 5.42 -26.87 0.02
C ASN A 151 6.50 -26.52 1.07
N HIS A 152 7.30 -25.47 0.85
CA HIS A 152 8.40 -25.09 1.75
C HIS A 152 7.94 -24.46 3.07
N LEU A 153 6.64 -24.16 3.22
CA LEU A 153 6.05 -23.59 4.43
C LEU A 153 5.39 -24.64 5.32
N LYS A 154 5.44 -25.93 4.94
CA LYS A 154 4.81 -27.02 5.70
C LYS A 154 5.35 -27.12 7.12
N ASP A 155 6.66 -26.93 7.28
CA ASP A 155 7.36 -27.14 8.55
C ASP A 155 7.62 -25.82 9.31
N TYR A 156 7.05 -24.70 8.82
CA TYR A 156 7.23 -23.38 9.42
C TYR A 156 6.26 -23.16 10.58
N VAL A 157 6.79 -23.09 11.81
CA VAL A 157 6.06 -22.75 13.04
C VAL A 157 6.32 -21.27 13.36
N CYS A 158 5.27 -20.45 13.40
CA CYS A 158 5.37 -19.09 13.91
C CYS A 158 5.36 -19.14 15.45
N TYR A 159 6.41 -18.62 16.08
CA TYR A 159 6.40 -18.25 17.52
C TYR A 159 5.73 -16.90 17.72
#